data_AF-A0A2H0MLQ3-F1
#
_entry.id   AF-A0A2H0MLQ3-F1
#
_cell.length_a   1.000
_cell.length_b   1.000
_cell.length_c   1.000
_cell.angle_alpha   90.00
_cell.angle_beta   90.00
_cell.angle_gamma   90.00
#
_symmetry.space_group_name_H-M   'P 1'
#
loop_
_entity.id
_entity.type
_entity.pdbx_description
1 polymer ?
#
loop_
_entity_poly.entity_id
_entity_poly.type
_entity_poly.pdbx_seq_one_letter_code
_entity_poly.pdbx_strand_id
1 'polypeptide(L)'
;MVQEYCTGLFRIGNTFSEIMGQEKDVSRKFYSTLIHEADSLESFLDEHGARENRRWFYFTEYVASIRNLGIAAFFIRHLMDRYPYYNLRETPELVESFSRDSDRALGFLNRSIMNLLKETWSTGKRNGLEPVNDQITSHEIADIEANKRLPRNISQDEVKGEEDRIVDLCEKVKSVSRLMTRENIDLAQDLDSLKKLVPYKMDEKKARMLANQVHSVQSDFDTYVKNTMIEQSHEGLKKIRGYVSLPLHLLEVVLWLCHFYERHEDEIRHGECKRKISMMVDKNELLNTIVNYGFHFSLHFIREGERIADEIYAQFQKIVRVELPIPKPLGFHARPSTYISLIAREHNCDLFLIVDGEQYNAKSVMSLLQAGGAIADKGLEAVTFEGDKRAIDDLKILARQNYCEDKKIPQELSYLRALKDTA
;
A
#
# COMPACT_ATOMS: atom_id res chain seq x y z
N MET A 1 -15.56 -29.11 -24.77
CA MET A 1 -15.39 -28.64 -23.38
C MET A 1 -14.03 -27.96 -23.17
N VAL A 2 -12.92 -28.64 -22.80
CA VAL A 2 -11.63 -27.92 -22.55
C VAL A 2 -11.18 -27.04 -23.73
N GLN A 3 -11.34 -27.54 -24.97
CA GLN A 3 -11.03 -26.81 -26.21
C GLN A 3 -11.76 -25.45 -26.31
N GLU A 4 -13.04 -25.40 -25.94
CA GLU A 4 -13.85 -24.19 -26.02
C GLU A 4 -13.34 -23.15 -25.00
N TYR A 5 -13.05 -23.59 -23.77
CA TYR A 5 -12.60 -22.73 -22.69
C TYR A 5 -11.16 -22.21 -22.86
N CYS A 6 -10.28 -22.93 -23.58
CA CYS A 6 -8.92 -22.44 -23.85
C CYS A 6 -8.83 -21.55 -25.10
N THR A 7 -9.89 -21.47 -25.91
CA THR A 7 -9.87 -20.73 -27.18
C THR A 7 -9.55 -19.26 -26.98
N GLY A 8 -10.15 -18.61 -25.98
CA GLY A 8 -9.89 -17.20 -25.67
C GLY A 8 -8.44 -16.95 -25.27
N LEU A 9 -7.88 -17.78 -24.37
CA LEU A 9 -6.48 -17.69 -23.95
C LEU A 9 -5.49 -17.84 -25.12
N PHE A 10 -5.75 -18.77 -26.05
CA PHE A 10 -4.87 -18.96 -27.20
C PHE A 10 -5.02 -17.85 -28.25
N ARG A 11 -6.22 -17.31 -28.46
CA ARG A 11 -6.42 -16.13 -29.32
C ARG A 11 -5.64 -14.93 -28.80
N ILE A 12 -5.71 -14.64 -27.50
CA ILE A 12 -4.94 -13.55 -26.92
C ILE A 12 -3.43 -13.83 -26.95
N GLY A 13 -3.01 -15.09 -26.77
CA GLY A 13 -1.61 -15.49 -26.91
C GLY A 13 -1.06 -15.29 -28.33
N ASN A 14 -1.86 -15.59 -29.36
CA ASN A 14 -1.49 -15.33 -30.76
C ASN A 14 -1.34 -13.83 -31.02
N THR A 15 -2.30 -13.03 -30.56
CA THR A 15 -2.21 -11.56 -30.64
C THR A 15 -1.00 -11.03 -29.88
N PHE A 16 -0.67 -11.63 -28.72
CA PHE A 16 0.51 -11.24 -27.96
C PHE A 16 1.80 -11.46 -28.74
N SER A 17 1.90 -12.62 -29.41
CA SER A 17 3.10 -12.97 -30.20
C SER A 17 3.30 -12.01 -31.35
N GLU A 18 2.23 -11.51 -31.96
CA GLU A 18 2.32 -10.49 -33.00
C GLU A 18 2.75 -9.13 -32.43
N ILE A 19 2.12 -8.67 -31.33
CA ILE A 19 2.48 -7.40 -30.67
C ILE A 19 3.97 -7.39 -30.31
N MET A 20 4.44 -8.47 -29.69
CA MET A 20 5.85 -8.62 -29.31
C MET A 20 6.78 -8.70 -30.52
N GLY A 21 6.34 -9.34 -31.62
CA GLY A 21 7.11 -9.40 -32.87
C GLY A 21 7.19 -8.08 -33.63
N GLN A 22 6.23 -7.18 -33.40
CA GLN A 22 6.21 -5.81 -33.96
C GLN A 22 6.86 -4.78 -33.03
N GLU A 23 7.43 -5.21 -31.90
CA GLU A 23 8.01 -4.34 -30.85
C GLU A 23 7.04 -3.23 -30.39
N LYS A 24 5.74 -3.54 -30.38
CA LYS A 24 4.70 -2.61 -29.92
C LYS A 24 4.49 -2.73 -28.41
N ASP A 25 4.12 -1.61 -27.81
CA ASP A 25 3.69 -1.59 -26.42
C ASP A 25 2.42 -2.40 -26.18
N VAL A 26 2.42 -3.14 -25.09
CA VAL A 26 1.27 -3.92 -24.63
C VAL A 26 0.36 -3.03 -23.79
N SER A 27 -0.88 -2.88 -24.25
CA SER A 27 -1.88 -2.02 -23.61
C SER A 27 -2.37 -2.55 -22.26
N ARG A 28 -2.93 -1.65 -21.46
CA ARG A 28 -3.57 -2.05 -20.19
C ARG A 28 -4.79 -2.93 -20.45
N LYS A 29 -5.56 -2.62 -21.50
CA LYS A 29 -6.71 -3.42 -21.91
C LYS A 29 -6.30 -4.84 -22.32
N PHE A 30 -5.16 -5.00 -23.00
CA PHE A 30 -4.61 -6.30 -23.34
C PHE A 30 -4.37 -7.15 -22.10
N TYR A 31 -3.63 -6.65 -21.10
CA TYR A 31 -3.38 -7.43 -19.88
C TYR A 31 -4.68 -7.76 -19.14
N SER A 32 -5.63 -6.83 -19.07
CA SER A 32 -6.94 -7.11 -18.47
C SER A 32 -7.67 -8.27 -19.15
N THR A 33 -7.64 -8.34 -20.48
CA THR A 33 -8.23 -9.46 -21.22
C THR A 33 -7.44 -10.74 -20.99
N LEU A 34 -6.11 -10.69 -20.97
CA LEU A 34 -5.26 -11.88 -20.71
C LEU A 34 -5.56 -12.48 -19.34
N ILE A 35 -5.67 -11.63 -18.31
CA ILE A 35 -6.02 -12.03 -16.95
C ILE A 35 -7.39 -12.70 -16.93
N HIS A 36 -8.39 -12.09 -17.57
CA HIS A 36 -9.74 -12.63 -17.64
C HIS A 36 -9.80 -14.01 -18.30
N GLU A 37 -9.16 -14.18 -19.46
CA GLU A 37 -9.13 -15.47 -20.17
C GLU A 37 -8.38 -16.55 -19.39
N ALA A 38 -7.29 -16.18 -18.72
CA ALA A 38 -6.54 -17.10 -17.87
C ALA A 38 -7.33 -17.51 -16.61
N ASP A 39 -8.01 -16.57 -15.96
CA ASP A 39 -8.85 -16.80 -14.77
C ASP A 39 -10.05 -17.70 -15.08
N SER A 40 -10.74 -17.45 -16.20
CA SER A 40 -11.85 -18.27 -16.69
C SER A 40 -11.41 -19.71 -16.96
N LEU A 41 -10.26 -19.88 -17.66
CA LEU A 41 -9.73 -21.20 -17.95
C LEU A 41 -9.23 -21.93 -16.69
N GLU A 42 -8.54 -21.23 -15.78
CA GLU A 42 -8.09 -21.81 -14.51
C GLU A 42 -9.27 -22.28 -13.65
N SER A 43 -10.31 -21.46 -13.52
CA SER A 43 -11.52 -21.80 -12.78
C SER A 43 -12.18 -23.06 -13.33
N PHE A 44 -12.34 -23.14 -14.65
CA PHE A 44 -12.86 -24.33 -15.33
C PHE A 44 -11.97 -25.56 -15.05
N LEU A 45 -10.65 -25.44 -15.14
CA LEU A 45 -9.73 -26.55 -14.88
C LEU A 45 -9.80 -27.04 -13.43
N ASP A 46 -9.89 -26.11 -12.47
CA ASP A 46 -9.97 -26.42 -11.04
C ASP A 46 -11.29 -27.13 -10.69
N GLU A 47 -12.42 -26.66 -11.23
CA GLU A 47 -13.74 -27.32 -11.08
C GLU A 47 -13.77 -28.75 -11.64
N HIS A 48 -12.90 -29.05 -12.61
CA HIS A 48 -12.78 -30.36 -13.25
C HIS A 48 -11.61 -31.20 -12.70
N GLY A 49 -11.02 -30.80 -11.56
CA GLY A 49 -9.98 -31.56 -10.87
C GLY A 49 -8.66 -31.65 -11.65
N ALA A 50 -8.36 -30.69 -12.51
CA ALA A 50 -7.17 -30.72 -13.36
C ALA A 50 -5.86 -30.75 -12.57
N ARG A 51 -5.82 -30.15 -11.37
CA ARG A 51 -4.68 -30.18 -10.45
C ARG A 51 -4.41 -31.56 -9.83
N GLU A 52 -5.37 -32.47 -9.87
CA GLU A 52 -5.22 -33.86 -9.42
C GLU A 52 -4.92 -34.81 -10.60
N ASN A 53 -4.96 -34.28 -11.83
CA ASN A 53 -4.77 -35.05 -13.04
C ASN A 53 -3.35 -34.85 -13.60
N ARG A 54 -2.54 -35.91 -13.62
CA ARG A 54 -1.14 -35.86 -14.13
C ARG A 54 -1.00 -35.28 -15.55
N ARG A 55 -2.03 -35.43 -16.39
CA ARG A 55 -2.05 -34.89 -17.76
C ARG A 55 -2.29 -33.38 -17.79
N TRP A 56 -3.13 -32.86 -16.91
CA TRP A 56 -3.58 -31.46 -16.91
C TRP A 56 -2.94 -30.59 -15.83
N PHE A 57 -2.25 -31.20 -14.88
CA PHE A 57 -1.59 -30.51 -13.78
C PHE A 57 -0.68 -29.38 -14.28
N TYR A 58 0.30 -29.70 -15.14
CA TYR A 58 1.23 -28.70 -15.69
C TYR A 58 0.52 -27.61 -16.50
N PHE A 59 -0.48 -27.99 -17.29
CA PHE A 59 -1.27 -27.05 -18.07
C PHE A 59 -1.94 -26.01 -17.15
N THR A 60 -2.53 -26.46 -16.05
CA THR A 60 -3.19 -25.61 -15.06
C THR A 60 -2.21 -24.69 -14.35
N GLU A 61 -1.02 -25.20 -13.97
CA GLU A 61 0.02 -24.39 -13.34
C GLU A 61 0.54 -23.28 -14.26
N TYR A 62 0.67 -23.54 -15.56
CA TYR A 62 1.09 -22.51 -16.52
C TYR A 62 0.02 -21.44 -16.72
N VAL A 63 -1.26 -21.83 -16.80
CA VAL A 63 -2.39 -20.88 -16.88
C VAL A 63 -2.42 -19.98 -15.64
N ALA A 64 -2.28 -20.56 -14.44
CA ALA A 64 -2.22 -19.80 -13.19
C ALA A 64 -1.01 -18.86 -13.14
N SER A 65 0.13 -19.30 -13.68
CA SER A 65 1.34 -18.48 -13.79
C SER A 65 1.16 -17.29 -14.73
N ILE A 66 0.52 -17.51 -15.89
CA ILE A 66 0.18 -16.45 -16.86
C ILE A 66 -0.73 -15.40 -16.22
N ARG A 67 -1.76 -15.84 -15.48
CA ARG A 67 -2.66 -14.95 -14.73
C ARG A 67 -1.88 -14.09 -13.75
N ASN A 68 -1.07 -14.70 -12.88
CA ASN A 68 -0.30 -13.97 -11.85
C ASN A 68 0.66 -12.94 -12.44
N LEU A 69 1.47 -13.34 -13.43
CA LEU A 69 2.40 -12.40 -14.08
C LEU A 69 1.66 -11.32 -14.89
N GLY A 70 0.52 -11.66 -15.49
CA GLY A 70 -0.36 -10.72 -16.18
C GLY A 70 -0.90 -9.63 -15.26
N ILE A 71 -1.27 -9.97 -14.02
CA ILE A 71 -1.72 -8.99 -13.02
C ILE A 71 -0.58 -8.03 -12.64
N ALA A 72 0.63 -8.55 -12.40
CA ALA A 72 1.80 -7.70 -12.15
C ALA A 72 2.08 -6.75 -13.33
N ALA A 73 2.04 -7.26 -14.57
CA ALA A 73 2.28 -6.46 -15.76
C ALA A 73 1.19 -5.38 -15.97
N PHE A 74 -0.07 -5.71 -15.68
CA PHE A 74 -1.18 -4.76 -15.68
C PHE A 74 -0.91 -3.58 -14.75
N PHE A 75 -0.47 -3.84 -13.51
CA PHE A 75 -0.20 -2.77 -12.54
C PHE A 75 0.96 -1.87 -12.96
N ILE A 76 2.04 -2.44 -13.53
CA ILE A 76 3.15 -1.61 -14.05
C ILE A 76 2.68 -0.74 -15.21
N ARG A 77 1.96 -1.30 -16.19
CA ARG A 77 1.43 -0.51 -17.32
C ARG A 77 0.45 0.56 -16.82
N HIS A 78 -0.44 0.21 -15.90
CA HIS A 78 -1.36 1.16 -15.26
C HIS A 78 -0.60 2.33 -14.61
N LEU A 79 0.48 2.03 -13.91
CA LEU A 79 1.31 3.03 -13.26
C LEU A 79 1.96 3.95 -14.30
N MET A 80 2.59 3.40 -15.32
CA MET A 80 3.23 4.18 -16.40
C MET A 80 2.24 5.12 -17.09
N ASP A 81 1.06 4.61 -17.46
CA ASP A 81 0.02 5.43 -18.11
C ASP A 81 -0.48 6.57 -17.21
N ARG A 82 -0.50 6.35 -15.89
CA ARG A 82 -0.98 7.33 -14.90
C ARG A 82 0.10 8.26 -14.36
N TYR A 83 1.37 7.93 -14.57
CA TYR A 83 2.50 8.68 -14.02
C TYR A 83 2.41 10.19 -14.28
N PRO A 84 2.11 10.66 -15.51
CA PRO A 84 1.99 12.10 -15.78
C PRO A 84 0.88 12.82 -15.00
N TYR A 85 -0.12 12.08 -14.53
CA TYR A 85 -1.29 12.62 -13.83
C TYR A 85 -1.20 12.58 -12.31
N TYR A 86 -0.13 11.99 -11.76
CA TYR A 86 0.11 11.98 -10.31
C TYR A 86 0.68 13.31 -9.78
N ASN A 87 1.09 14.24 -10.66
CA ASN A 87 1.64 15.55 -10.29
C ASN A 87 2.81 15.47 -9.29
N LEU A 88 3.68 14.47 -9.46
CA LEU A 88 4.83 14.24 -8.58
C LEU A 88 5.89 15.33 -8.77
N ARG A 89 6.70 15.57 -7.74
CA ARG A 89 7.79 16.56 -7.73
C ARG A 89 9.16 15.91 -7.83
N GLU A 90 9.26 14.85 -8.62
CA GLU A 90 10.51 14.10 -8.82
C GLU A 90 11.49 14.81 -9.76
N THR A 91 12.77 14.53 -9.57
CA THR A 91 13.80 15.02 -10.50
C THR A 91 13.72 14.28 -11.84
N PRO A 92 14.12 14.91 -12.96
CA PRO A 92 14.13 14.26 -14.27
C PRO A 92 14.92 12.94 -14.28
N GLU A 93 16.03 12.87 -13.54
CA GLU A 93 16.88 11.69 -13.44
C GLU A 93 16.15 10.51 -12.77
N LEU A 94 15.37 10.79 -11.72
CA LEU A 94 14.56 9.75 -11.08
C LEU A 94 13.45 9.29 -12.03
N VAL A 95 12.76 10.23 -12.69
CA VAL A 95 11.70 9.88 -13.65
C VAL A 95 12.24 8.98 -14.76
N GLU A 96 13.41 9.31 -15.32
CA GLU A 96 14.07 8.49 -16.34
C GLU A 96 14.45 7.10 -15.79
N SER A 97 15.05 7.05 -14.59
CA SER A 97 15.43 5.79 -13.96
C SER A 97 14.22 4.89 -13.69
N PHE A 98 13.13 5.47 -13.21
CA PHE A 98 11.89 4.77 -12.90
C PHE A 98 11.21 4.26 -14.17
N SER A 99 11.15 5.08 -15.23
CA SER A 99 10.60 4.67 -16.52
C SER A 99 11.39 3.49 -17.10
N ARG A 100 12.72 3.61 -17.16
CA ARG A 100 13.60 2.57 -17.69
C ARG A 100 13.48 1.26 -16.93
N ASP A 101 13.42 1.32 -15.60
CA ASP A 101 13.31 0.12 -14.78
C ASP A 101 11.90 -0.48 -14.84
N SER A 102 10.86 0.34 -15.06
CA SER A 102 9.50 -0.13 -15.38
C SER A 102 9.45 -0.85 -16.72
N ASP A 103 10.09 -0.30 -17.76
CA ASP A 103 10.20 -0.95 -19.08
C ASP A 103 10.96 -2.27 -18.99
N ARG A 104 12.05 -2.32 -18.20
CA ARG A 104 12.80 -3.56 -17.97
C ARG A 104 11.92 -4.60 -17.28
N ALA A 105 11.19 -4.22 -16.22
CA ALA A 105 10.28 -5.10 -15.51
C ALA A 105 9.15 -5.62 -16.42
N LEU A 106 8.52 -4.75 -17.22
CA LEU A 106 7.53 -5.15 -18.22
C LEU A 106 8.12 -6.08 -19.28
N GLY A 107 9.32 -5.78 -19.78
CA GLY A 107 10.02 -6.64 -20.73
C GLY A 107 10.24 -8.05 -20.18
N PHE A 108 10.69 -8.15 -18.92
CA PHE A 108 10.81 -9.42 -18.20
C PHE A 108 9.47 -10.17 -18.10
N LEU A 109 8.41 -9.49 -17.64
CA LEU A 109 7.09 -10.10 -17.48
C LEU A 109 6.54 -10.57 -18.83
N ASN A 110 6.69 -9.76 -19.87
CA ASN A 110 6.21 -10.09 -21.21
C ASN A 110 6.91 -11.30 -21.81
N ARG A 111 8.24 -11.38 -21.68
CA ARG A 111 9.00 -12.57 -22.10
C ARG A 111 8.56 -13.81 -21.33
N SER A 112 8.39 -13.69 -20.00
CA SER A 112 7.99 -14.79 -19.13
C SER A 112 6.58 -15.30 -19.46
N ILE A 113 5.61 -14.40 -19.63
CA ILE A 113 4.24 -14.72 -20.07
C ILE A 113 4.26 -15.40 -21.44
N MET A 114 5.06 -14.90 -22.39
CA MET A 114 5.18 -15.49 -23.72
C MET A 114 5.74 -16.92 -23.68
N ASN A 115 6.76 -17.16 -22.86
CA ASN A 115 7.34 -18.49 -22.66
C ASN A 115 6.30 -19.46 -22.08
N LEU A 116 5.55 -19.01 -21.05
CA LEU A 116 4.48 -19.80 -20.45
C LEU A 116 3.35 -20.08 -21.43
N LEU A 117 2.92 -19.12 -22.26
CA LEU A 117 1.89 -19.33 -23.27
C LEU A 117 2.32 -20.38 -24.30
N LYS A 118 3.57 -20.33 -24.76
CA LYS A 118 4.13 -21.34 -25.69
C LYS A 118 4.14 -22.74 -25.08
N GLU A 119 4.55 -22.88 -23.82
CA GLU A 119 4.56 -24.19 -23.15
C GLU A 119 3.15 -24.66 -22.76
N THR A 120 2.23 -23.74 -22.45
CA THR A 120 0.81 -24.02 -22.27
C THR A 120 0.23 -24.62 -23.56
N TRP A 121 0.50 -24.01 -24.71
CA TRP A 121 0.10 -24.54 -26.02
C TRP A 121 0.72 -25.92 -26.31
N SER A 122 2.04 -26.07 -26.12
CA SER A 122 2.76 -27.35 -26.29
C SER A 122 2.15 -28.47 -25.43
N THR A 123 1.79 -28.15 -24.19
CA THR A 123 1.14 -29.09 -23.27
C THR A 123 -0.29 -29.39 -23.68
N GLY A 124 -1.06 -28.37 -24.09
CA GLY A 124 -2.39 -28.52 -24.65
C GLY A 124 -2.42 -29.45 -25.86
N LYS A 125 -1.49 -29.28 -26.80
CA LYS A 125 -1.34 -30.13 -27.98
C LYS A 125 -1.05 -31.59 -27.61
N ARG A 126 -0.14 -31.84 -26.65
CA ARG A 126 0.10 -33.20 -26.10
C ARG A 126 -1.16 -33.77 -25.43
N ASN A 127 -2.01 -32.88 -24.92
CA ASN A 127 -3.28 -33.24 -24.31
C ASN A 127 -4.44 -33.42 -25.33
N GLY A 128 -4.15 -33.28 -26.62
CA GLY A 128 -5.13 -33.48 -27.70
C GLY A 128 -5.95 -32.23 -28.02
N LEU A 129 -5.51 -31.04 -27.60
CA LEU A 129 -6.11 -29.78 -28.05
C LEU A 129 -5.75 -29.48 -29.51
N GLU A 130 -6.73 -28.96 -30.23
CA GLU A 130 -6.62 -28.53 -31.62
C GLU A 130 -6.11 -27.09 -31.73
N PRO A 131 -5.36 -26.76 -32.82
CA PRO A 131 -4.81 -25.43 -33.03
C PRO A 131 -5.90 -24.36 -33.16
N VAL A 132 -5.73 -23.29 -32.40
CA VAL A 132 -6.51 -22.06 -32.52
C VAL A 132 -5.67 -21.08 -33.31
N ASN A 133 -6.06 -20.80 -34.55
CA ASN A 133 -5.31 -19.90 -35.45
C ASN A 133 -5.83 -18.46 -35.42
N ASP A 134 -6.97 -18.23 -34.81
CA ASP A 134 -7.58 -16.90 -34.72
C ASP A 134 -6.81 -16.00 -33.74
N GLN A 135 -6.97 -14.70 -33.93
CA GLN A 135 -6.49 -13.64 -33.04
C GLN A 135 -7.67 -12.87 -32.47
N ILE A 136 -7.46 -12.17 -31.36
CA ILE A 136 -8.38 -11.14 -30.89
C ILE A 136 -8.28 -9.92 -31.81
N THR A 137 -9.41 -9.31 -32.16
CA THR A 137 -9.41 -8.16 -33.06
C THR A 137 -8.79 -6.94 -32.38
N SER A 138 -8.10 -6.09 -33.15
CA SER A 138 -7.41 -4.91 -32.59
C SER A 138 -8.35 -3.95 -31.85
N HIS A 139 -9.64 -3.91 -32.18
CA HIS A 139 -10.64 -3.09 -31.50
C HIS A 139 -10.97 -3.61 -30.08
N GLU A 140 -10.86 -4.91 -29.82
CA GLU A 140 -11.15 -5.51 -28.51
C GLU A 140 -10.06 -5.24 -27.47
N ILE A 141 -8.85 -4.87 -27.93
CA ILE A 141 -7.66 -4.60 -27.10
C ILE A 141 -7.09 -3.18 -27.25
N ALA A 142 -7.73 -2.34 -28.08
CA ALA A 142 -7.33 -0.94 -28.25
C ALA A 142 -7.49 -0.19 -26.92
N ASP A 143 -6.47 0.61 -26.56
CA ASP A 143 -6.61 1.54 -25.45
C ASP A 143 -7.61 2.63 -25.83
N ILE A 144 -8.58 2.86 -24.94
CA ILE A 144 -9.35 4.10 -24.97
C ILE A 144 -8.44 5.16 -24.38
N GLU A 145 -7.89 6.04 -25.22
CA GLU A 145 -7.18 7.23 -24.74
C GLU A 145 -8.09 8.01 -23.78
N ALA A 146 -7.82 7.89 -22.48
CA ALA A 146 -8.52 8.61 -21.43
C ALA A 146 -8.04 10.08 -21.34
N ASN A 147 -7.78 10.71 -22.49
CA ASN A 147 -7.21 12.05 -22.63
C ASN A 147 -8.28 13.15 -22.59
N LYS A 148 -9.57 12.77 -22.51
CA LYS A 148 -10.69 13.70 -22.41
C LYS A 148 -11.28 13.64 -21.01
N ARG A 149 -11.03 14.69 -20.22
CA ARG A 149 -11.72 14.88 -18.94
C ARG A 149 -13.11 15.44 -19.20
N LEU A 150 -14.11 14.85 -18.57
CA LEU A 150 -15.45 15.45 -18.52
C LEU A 150 -15.37 16.79 -17.78
N PRO A 151 -16.19 17.78 -18.15
CA PRO A 151 -16.30 19.04 -17.41
C PRO A 151 -16.59 18.79 -15.93
N ARG A 152 -15.90 19.52 -15.05
CA ARG A 152 -16.15 19.45 -13.60
C ARG A 152 -17.38 20.29 -13.26
N ASN A 153 -18.56 19.66 -13.27
CA ASN A 153 -19.86 20.31 -13.03
C ASN A 153 -20.57 19.83 -11.75
N ILE A 154 -19.89 19.06 -10.90
CA ILE A 154 -20.39 18.66 -9.58
C ILE A 154 -20.06 19.75 -8.54
N SER A 155 -21.00 20.01 -7.63
CA SER A 155 -20.78 20.88 -6.46
C SER A 155 -19.70 20.27 -5.55
N GLN A 156 -18.90 21.12 -4.92
CA GLN A 156 -17.95 20.68 -3.91
C GLN A 156 -18.70 20.32 -2.62
N ASP A 157 -18.23 19.28 -1.94
CA ASP A 157 -18.76 18.90 -0.64
C ASP A 157 -18.09 19.73 0.46
N GLU A 158 -18.88 20.26 1.39
CA GLU A 158 -18.39 20.77 2.68
C GLU A 158 -18.40 19.63 3.69
N VAL A 159 -17.22 19.18 4.09
CA VAL A 159 -17.07 18.12 5.09
C VAL A 159 -16.74 18.77 6.44
N LYS A 160 -17.44 18.34 7.52
CA LYS A 160 -17.13 18.84 8.87
C LYS A 160 -15.80 18.25 9.36
N GLY A 161 -14.93 19.08 9.93
CA GLY A 161 -13.64 18.65 10.50
C GLY A 161 -12.57 18.32 9.45
N GLU A 162 -12.63 18.93 8.26
CA GLU A 162 -11.66 18.72 7.17
C GLU A 162 -10.20 18.88 7.60
N GLU A 163 -9.88 19.92 8.38
CA GLU A 163 -8.53 20.17 8.86
C GLU A 163 -8.01 19.02 9.74
N ASP A 164 -8.81 18.59 10.73
CA ASP A 164 -8.41 17.50 11.65
C ASP A 164 -8.16 16.20 10.87
N ARG A 165 -9.01 15.89 9.88
CA ARG A 165 -8.86 14.71 9.00
C ARG A 165 -7.63 14.78 8.10
N ILE A 166 -7.23 15.98 7.67
CA ILE A 166 -5.98 16.17 6.91
C ILE A 166 -4.77 15.89 7.82
N VAL A 167 -4.82 16.33 9.07
CA VAL A 167 -3.74 16.05 10.02
C VAL A 167 -3.64 14.55 10.30
N ASP A 168 -4.77 13.88 10.54
CA ASP A 168 -4.83 12.40 10.71
C ASP A 168 -4.24 11.67 9.48
N LEU A 169 -4.61 12.11 8.26
CA LEU A 169 -4.08 11.56 7.02
C LEU A 169 -2.55 11.71 6.93
N CYS A 170 -2.03 12.89 7.26
CA CYS A 170 -0.59 13.16 7.23
C CYS A 170 0.16 12.27 8.23
N GLU A 171 -0.37 12.11 9.44
CA GLU A 171 0.16 11.20 10.46
C GLU A 171 0.16 9.75 9.99
N LYS A 172 -0.90 9.32 9.31
CA LYS A 172 -1.01 7.98 8.75
C LYS A 172 0.04 7.74 7.66
N VAL A 173 0.24 8.68 6.74
CA VAL A 173 1.32 8.61 5.72
C VAL A 173 2.68 8.44 6.39
N LYS A 174 2.98 9.25 7.42
CA LYS A 174 4.22 9.16 8.21
C LYS A 174 4.37 7.78 8.88
N SER A 175 3.30 7.27 9.47
CA SER A 175 3.29 5.95 10.10
C SER A 175 3.63 4.83 9.11
N VAL A 176 3.03 4.85 7.92
CA VAL A 176 3.28 3.86 6.86
C VAL A 176 4.71 3.97 6.32
N SER A 177 5.22 5.18 6.06
CA SER A 177 6.60 5.39 5.63
C SER A 177 7.61 4.84 6.63
N ARG A 178 7.39 5.08 7.93
CA ARG A 178 8.23 4.53 9.01
C ARG A 178 8.15 3.02 9.10
N LEU A 179 6.95 2.45 8.95
CA LEU A 179 6.75 1.00 8.92
C LEU A 179 7.57 0.36 7.79
N MET A 180 7.44 0.88 6.56
CA MET A 180 8.18 0.38 5.40
C MET A 180 9.68 0.56 5.56
N THR A 181 10.13 1.69 6.13
CA THR A 181 11.55 1.94 6.40
C THR A 181 12.16 0.94 7.39
N ARG A 182 11.39 0.47 8.38
CA ARG A 182 11.85 -0.50 9.39
C ARG A 182 12.14 -1.88 8.83
N GLU A 183 11.59 -2.23 7.66
CA GLU A 183 11.88 -3.51 7.01
C GLU A 183 13.37 -3.63 6.61
N ASN A 184 14.06 -2.49 6.46
CA ASN A 184 15.51 -2.42 6.23
C ASN A 184 15.96 -3.36 5.09
N ILE A 185 15.34 -3.16 3.92
CA ILE A 185 15.60 -3.90 2.68
C ILE A 185 16.30 -2.92 1.73
N ASP A 186 17.59 -3.17 1.52
CA ASP A 186 18.42 -2.43 0.58
C ASP A 186 18.42 -3.09 -0.80
N LEU A 187 18.91 -2.35 -1.80
CA LEU A 187 19.17 -2.89 -3.13
C LEU A 187 20.16 -4.06 -3.07
N ALA A 188 19.88 -5.12 -3.80
CA ALA A 188 20.73 -6.30 -3.89
C ALA A 188 21.36 -6.43 -5.28
N GLN A 189 22.64 -6.78 -5.35
CA GLN A 189 23.39 -6.81 -6.62
C GLN A 189 23.42 -8.19 -7.29
N ASP A 190 23.21 -9.25 -6.50
CA ASP A 190 23.35 -10.63 -6.94
C ASP A 190 22.20 -11.51 -6.45
N LEU A 191 22.06 -12.66 -7.11
CA LEU A 191 20.99 -13.62 -6.84
C LEU A 191 21.01 -14.17 -5.40
N ASP A 192 22.18 -14.38 -4.81
CA ASP A 192 22.28 -14.95 -3.46
C ASP A 192 21.86 -13.92 -2.41
N SER A 193 22.18 -12.65 -2.63
CA SER A 193 21.64 -11.53 -1.83
C SER A 193 20.13 -11.41 -1.97
N LEU A 194 19.59 -11.53 -3.19
CA LEU A 194 18.14 -11.49 -3.45
C LEU A 194 17.39 -12.64 -2.75
N LYS A 195 17.92 -13.86 -2.80
CA LYS A 195 17.34 -15.04 -2.10
C LYS A 195 17.34 -14.91 -0.58
N LYS A 196 18.22 -14.08 0.01
CA LYS A 196 18.20 -13.79 1.46
C LYS A 196 17.11 -12.78 1.82
N LEU A 197 16.62 -12.01 0.85
CA LEU A 197 15.54 -11.03 1.05
C LEU A 197 14.17 -11.65 0.78
N VAL A 198 14.03 -12.46 -0.26
CA VAL A 198 12.77 -13.10 -0.65
C VAL A 198 12.92 -14.63 -0.51
N PRO A 199 12.10 -15.31 0.33
CA PRO A 199 10.90 -14.78 1.01
C PRO A 199 11.17 -14.24 2.43
N TYR A 200 12.39 -14.33 2.96
CA TYR A 200 12.65 -14.15 4.40
C TYR A 200 12.32 -12.77 4.99
N LYS A 201 12.58 -11.69 4.25
CA LYS A 201 12.23 -10.31 4.64
C LYS A 201 10.99 -9.79 3.90
N MET A 202 10.81 -10.22 2.66
CA MET A 202 9.67 -9.85 1.83
C MET A 202 9.01 -11.13 1.28
N ASP A 203 7.89 -11.50 1.88
CA ASP A 203 6.99 -12.57 1.44
C ASP A 203 5.64 -11.98 0.99
N GLU A 204 4.75 -12.83 0.47
CA GLU A 204 3.39 -12.48 0.06
C GLU A 204 2.62 -11.83 1.20
N LYS A 205 2.75 -12.37 2.42
CA LYS A 205 2.03 -11.89 3.60
C LYS A 205 2.45 -10.47 3.97
N LYS A 206 3.75 -10.18 3.96
CA LYS A 206 4.32 -8.86 4.22
C LYS A 206 3.94 -7.87 3.13
N ALA A 207 4.08 -8.25 1.86
CA ALA A 207 3.67 -7.42 0.73
C ALA A 207 2.18 -7.02 0.84
N ARG A 208 1.30 -7.99 1.14
CA ARG A 208 -0.13 -7.74 1.37
C ARG A 208 -0.39 -6.81 2.54
N MET A 209 0.30 -7.01 3.66
CA MET A 209 0.19 -6.14 4.83
C MET A 209 0.56 -4.69 4.47
N LEU A 210 1.68 -4.47 3.79
CA LEU A 210 2.12 -3.13 3.39
C LEU A 210 1.17 -2.50 2.38
N ALA A 211 0.73 -3.24 1.36
CA ALA A 211 -0.26 -2.77 0.38
C ALA A 211 -1.55 -2.31 1.06
N ASN A 212 -2.06 -3.09 2.02
CA ASN A 212 -3.25 -2.73 2.80
C ASN A 212 -3.07 -1.45 3.63
N GLN A 213 -1.88 -1.23 4.21
CA GLN A 213 -1.60 0.00 4.97
C GLN A 213 -1.62 1.24 4.06
N VAL A 214 -0.98 1.17 2.89
CA VAL A 214 -1.00 2.26 1.89
C VAL A 214 -2.42 2.45 1.33
N HIS A 215 -3.14 1.36 1.03
CA HIS A 215 -4.52 1.42 0.56
C HIS A 215 -5.43 2.11 1.59
N SER A 216 -5.22 1.85 2.88
CA SER A 216 -5.98 2.50 3.95
C SER A 216 -5.78 4.02 3.95
N VAL A 217 -4.56 4.51 3.69
CA VAL A 217 -4.29 5.95 3.51
C VAL A 217 -5.02 6.48 2.27
N GLN A 218 -4.96 5.76 1.15
CA GLN A 218 -5.64 6.18 -0.09
C GLN A 218 -7.17 6.26 0.10
N SER A 219 -7.75 5.30 0.83
CA SER A 219 -9.17 5.27 1.14
C SER A 219 -9.60 6.46 1.99
N ASP A 220 -8.81 6.84 3.00
CA ASP A 220 -9.10 8.02 3.81
C ASP A 220 -9.02 9.30 2.98
N PHE A 221 -8.01 9.42 2.11
CA PHE A 221 -7.91 10.54 1.17
C PHE A 221 -9.16 10.62 0.28
N ASP A 222 -9.56 9.50 -0.33
CA ASP A 222 -10.69 9.44 -1.26
C ASP A 222 -12.03 9.73 -0.60
N THR A 223 -12.15 9.42 0.69
CA THR A 223 -13.38 9.60 1.46
C THR A 223 -13.50 11.02 2.02
N TYR A 224 -12.38 11.60 2.47
CA TYR A 224 -12.42 12.80 3.30
C TYR A 224 -11.78 14.05 2.69
N VAL A 225 -10.92 13.88 1.68
CA VAL A 225 -10.15 14.99 1.09
C VAL A 225 -10.50 15.20 -0.37
N LYS A 226 -10.66 14.13 -1.14
CA LYS A 226 -10.97 14.21 -2.58
C LYS A 226 -12.26 15.00 -2.83
N ASN A 227 -12.23 15.88 -3.83
CA ASN A 227 -13.33 16.74 -4.27
C ASN A 227 -13.79 17.83 -3.27
N THR A 228 -13.09 18.01 -2.16
CA THR A 228 -13.35 19.11 -1.21
C THR A 228 -12.78 20.44 -1.72
N MET A 229 -13.19 21.55 -1.08
CA MET A 229 -12.61 22.87 -1.34
C MET A 229 -11.15 22.96 -0.90
N ILE A 230 -10.81 22.30 0.22
CA ILE A 230 -9.46 22.29 0.79
C ILE A 230 -8.44 21.57 -0.11
N GLU A 231 -8.82 20.46 -0.77
CA GLU A 231 -7.97 19.83 -1.80
C GLU A 231 -7.67 20.81 -2.93
N GLN A 232 -8.64 21.63 -3.34
CA GLN A 232 -8.46 22.56 -4.45
C GLN A 232 -7.55 23.73 -4.09
N SER A 233 -7.67 24.26 -2.87
CA SER A 233 -6.87 25.39 -2.37
C SER A 233 -5.45 24.99 -1.97
N HIS A 234 -5.19 23.73 -1.59
CA HIS A 234 -3.86 23.26 -1.19
C HIS A 234 -3.24 22.31 -2.23
N GLU A 235 -2.24 22.81 -2.95
CA GLU A 235 -1.51 22.03 -3.97
C GLU A 235 -0.86 20.77 -3.39
N GLY A 236 -0.38 20.82 -2.14
CA GLY A 236 0.21 19.67 -1.44
C GLY A 236 -0.74 18.47 -1.34
N LEU A 237 -2.04 18.71 -1.09
CA LEU A 237 -3.04 17.64 -1.01
C LEU A 237 -3.27 16.95 -2.37
N LYS A 238 -3.15 17.69 -3.48
CA LYS A 238 -3.20 17.07 -4.82
C LYS A 238 -2.01 16.15 -5.06
N LYS A 239 -0.82 16.55 -4.58
CA LYS A 239 0.43 15.79 -4.75
C LYS A 239 0.49 14.56 -3.86
N ILE A 240 0.09 14.67 -2.58
CA ILE A 240 0.18 13.54 -1.62
C ILE A 240 -0.59 12.32 -2.09
N ARG A 241 -1.74 12.52 -2.77
CA ARG A 241 -2.51 11.43 -3.38
C ARG A 241 -1.68 10.62 -4.39
N GLY A 242 -0.89 11.28 -5.23
CA GLY A 242 0.02 10.63 -6.17
C GLY A 242 1.07 9.79 -5.46
N TYR A 243 1.66 10.34 -4.40
CA TYR A 243 2.64 9.68 -3.54
C TYR A 243 2.09 8.54 -2.67
N VAL A 244 0.77 8.40 -2.57
CA VAL A 244 0.11 7.24 -1.94
C VAL A 244 -0.31 6.22 -3.00
N SER A 245 -0.85 6.69 -4.13
CA SER A 245 -1.35 5.80 -5.20
C SER A 245 -0.21 5.01 -5.84
N LEU A 246 0.93 5.65 -6.11
CA LEU A 246 2.03 5.01 -6.81
C LEU A 246 2.68 3.87 -5.99
N PRO A 247 3.06 4.03 -4.71
CA PRO A 247 3.57 2.92 -3.92
C PRO A 247 2.54 1.81 -3.70
N LEU A 248 1.23 2.12 -3.66
CA LEU A 248 0.20 1.08 -3.62
C LEU A 248 0.32 0.13 -4.82
N HIS A 249 0.35 0.67 -6.04
CA HIS A 249 0.41 -0.15 -7.26
C HIS A 249 1.73 -0.90 -7.38
N LEU A 250 2.84 -0.32 -6.91
CA LEU A 250 4.12 -1.04 -6.82
C LEU A 250 4.07 -2.19 -5.80
N LEU A 251 3.44 -1.99 -4.65
CA LEU A 251 3.26 -3.05 -3.66
C LEU A 251 2.32 -4.16 -4.14
N GLU A 252 1.33 -3.84 -4.98
CA GLU A 252 0.53 -4.85 -5.69
C GLU A 252 1.41 -5.68 -6.63
N VAL A 253 2.33 -5.06 -7.38
CA VAL A 253 3.32 -5.80 -8.20
C VAL A 253 4.16 -6.72 -7.31
N VAL A 254 4.72 -6.20 -6.22
CA VAL A 254 5.50 -6.99 -5.24
C VAL A 254 4.69 -8.18 -4.72
N LEU A 255 3.43 -7.95 -4.33
CA LEU A 255 2.53 -8.96 -3.82
C LEU A 255 2.33 -10.11 -4.82
N TRP A 256 1.99 -9.80 -6.06
CA TRP A 256 1.74 -10.83 -7.08
C TRP A 256 3.00 -11.60 -7.47
N LEU A 257 4.16 -10.94 -7.48
CA LEU A 257 5.43 -11.59 -7.75
C LEU A 257 5.93 -12.47 -6.58
N CYS A 258 5.76 -12.02 -5.33
CA CYS A 258 6.01 -12.87 -4.15
C CYS A 258 5.07 -14.08 -4.15
N HIS A 259 3.77 -13.88 -4.41
CA HIS A 259 2.81 -14.98 -4.53
C HIS A 259 3.23 -15.99 -5.59
N PHE A 260 3.64 -15.51 -6.77
CA PHE A 260 4.15 -16.37 -7.84
C PHE A 260 5.38 -17.16 -7.37
N TYR A 261 6.37 -16.47 -6.76
CA TYR A 261 7.59 -17.08 -6.26
C TYR A 261 7.34 -18.16 -5.21
N GLU A 262 6.53 -17.88 -4.19
CA GLU A 262 6.24 -18.83 -3.12
C GLU A 262 5.47 -20.05 -3.62
N ARG A 263 4.49 -19.82 -4.51
CA ARG A 263 3.61 -20.88 -5.01
C ARG A 263 4.30 -21.77 -6.05
N HIS A 264 5.16 -21.22 -6.90
CA HIS A 264 5.71 -21.93 -8.07
C HIS A 264 7.24 -22.12 -8.04
N GLU A 265 7.98 -21.43 -7.17
CA GLU A 265 9.46 -21.44 -7.14
C GLU A 265 10.10 -21.81 -5.78
N ASP A 266 9.45 -21.57 -4.63
CA ASP A 266 10.10 -21.75 -3.32
C ASP A 266 10.38 -23.22 -2.94
N GLU A 267 11.38 -23.52 -2.09
CA GLU A 267 11.87 -24.88 -1.82
C GLU A 267 10.87 -25.80 -1.09
N ILE A 268 9.72 -25.28 -0.67
CA ILE A 268 8.72 -25.95 0.21
C ILE A 268 7.96 -27.10 -0.49
N ARG A 269 7.82 -27.08 -1.82
CA ARG A 269 7.21 -28.19 -2.59
C ARG A 269 8.22 -28.76 -3.59
N HIS A 270 8.82 -29.90 -3.30
CA HIS A 270 9.70 -30.60 -4.25
C HIS A 270 8.91 -31.16 -5.44
N GLY A 271 9.28 -30.84 -6.68
CA GLY A 271 8.65 -31.42 -7.88
C GLY A 271 9.22 -30.97 -9.22
N GLU A 272 9.02 -31.77 -10.27
CA GLU A 272 9.43 -31.49 -11.66
C GLU A 272 8.80 -30.22 -12.26
N CYS A 273 7.65 -29.78 -11.73
CA CYS A 273 6.96 -28.56 -12.15
C CYS A 273 7.75 -27.29 -11.94
N LYS A 274 8.47 -27.19 -10.82
CA LYS A 274 9.29 -26.02 -10.53
C LYS A 274 10.42 -25.87 -11.52
N ARG A 275 11.11 -26.97 -11.83
CA ARG A 275 12.20 -26.98 -12.82
C ARG A 275 11.74 -26.51 -14.19
N LYS A 276 10.50 -26.81 -14.60
CA LYS A 276 9.96 -26.36 -15.88
C LYS A 276 9.59 -24.88 -15.86
N ILE A 277 8.92 -24.41 -14.79
CA ILE A 277 8.55 -23.01 -14.65
C ILE A 277 9.78 -22.11 -14.52
N SER A 278 10.80 -22.53 -13.76
CA SER A 278 12.06 -21.80 -13.59
C SER A 278 12.88 -21.67 -14.88
N MET A 279 12.62 -22.52 -15.88
CA MET A 279 13.23 -22.39 -17.22
C MET A 279 12.52 -21.34 -18.07
N MET A 280 11.27 -20.99 -17.75
CA MET A 280 10.45 -20.04 -18.49
C MET A 280 10.44 -18.64 -17.87
N VAL A 281 10.61 -18.58 -16.55
CA VAL A 281 10.64 -17.35 -15.75
C VAL A 281 12.00 -17.24 -15.06
N ASP A 282 12.80 -16.25 -15.45
CA ASP A 282 14.13 -16.07 -14.88
C ASP A 282 14.02 -15.65 -13.40
N LYS A 283 14.59 -16.49 -12.53
CA LYS A 283 14.54 -16.29 -11.07
C LYS A 283 15.28 -15.02 -10.63
N ASN A 284 16.38 -14.67 -11.28
CA ASN A 284 17.14 -13.49 -10.92
C ASN A 284 16.38 -12.21 -11.31
N GLU A 285 15.83 -12.16 -12.52
CA GLU A 285 14.97 -11.05 -12.96
C GLU A 285 13.73 -10.93 -12.06
N LEU A 286 13.06 -12.04 -11.72
CA LEU A 286 11.90 -12.04 -10.83
C LEU A 286 12.20 -11.42 -9.46
N LEU A 287 13.22 -11.93 -8.76
CA LEU A 287 13.58 -11.42 -7.44
C LEU A 287 14.10 -9.99 -7.51
N ASN A 288 14.84 -9.64 -8.57
CA ASN A 288 15.28 -8.28 -8.82
C ASN A 288 14.08 -7.33 -9.03
N THR A 289 13.04 -7.75 -9.75
CA THR A 289 11.82 -6.95 -9.93
C THR A 289 11.06 -6.77 -8.60
N ILE A 290 11.04 -7.79 -7.73
CA ILE A 290 10.43 -7.67 -6.39
C ILE A 290 11.17 -6.63 -5.54
N VAL A 291 12.49 -6.76 -5.41
CA VAL A 291 13.29 -5.98 -4.46
C VAL A 291 13.71 -4.63 -5.05
N ASN A 292 14.46 -4.67 -6.15
CA ASN A 292 15.17 -3.51 -6.69
C ASN A 292 14.28 -2.58 -7.51
N TYR A 293 13.11 -3.06 -7.95
CA TYR A 293 12.11 -2.25 -8.63
C TYR A 293 10.90 -2.00 -7.72
N GLY A 294 10.07 -3.03 -7.48
CA GLY A 294 8.78 -2.89 -6.82
C GLY A 294 8.90 -2.30 -5.41
N PHE A 295 9.62 -2.97 -4.51
CA PHE A 295 9.76 -2.50 -3.14
C PHE A 295 10.60 -1.22 -3.06
N HIS A 296 11.75 -1.15 -3.74
CA HIS A 296 12.62 0.01 -3.74
C HIS A 296 11.89 1.32 -4.10
N PHE A 297 11.20 1.35 -5.25
CA PHE A 297 10.46 2.54 -5.65
C PHE A 297 9.27 2.79 -4.72
N SER A 298 8.57 1.76 -4.24
CA SER A 298 7.47 1.95 -3.28
C SER A 298 7.95 2.67 -2.00
N LEU A 299 9.14 2.32 -1.51
CA LEU A 299 9.76 2.96 -0.35
C LEU A 299 10.21 4.39 -0.65
N HIS A 300 10.76 4.65 -1.85
CA HIS A 300 11.10 6.01 -2.27
C HIS A 300 9.86 6.92 -2.26
N PHE A 301 8.81 6.52 -2.99
CA PHE A 301 7.64 7.36 -3.15
C PHE A 301 6.87 7.58 -1.85
N ILE A 302 6.75 6.58 -0.97
CA ILE A 302 6.09 6.81 0.32
C ILE A 302 6.89 7.78 1.22
N ARG A 303 8.23 7.78 1.14
CA ARG A 303 9.09 8.72 1.87
C ARG A 303 8.98 10.14 1.34
N GLU A 304 8.88 10.33 0.02
CA GLU A 304 8.58 11.65 -0.54
C GLU A 304 7.16 12.11 -0.15
N GLY A 305 6.20 11.17 -0.10
CA GLY A 305 4.88 11.39 0.47
C GLY A 305 4.93 11.85 1.93
N GLU A 306 5.80 11.25 2.76
CA GLU A 306 6.05 11.66 4.15
C GLU A 306 6.52 13.12 4.24
N ARG A 307 7.45 13.54 3.38
CA ARG A 307 7.93 14.94 3.36
C ARG A 307 6.82 15.92 3.03
N ILE A 308 5.96 15.59 2.06
CA ILE A 308 4.79 16.41 1.74
C ILE A 308 3.79 16.41 2.89
N ALA A 309 3.59 15.26 3.55
CA ALA A 309 2.75 15.16 4.73
C ALA A 309 3.25 16.08 5.85
N ASP A 310 4.58 16.19 6.07
CA ASP A 310 5.16 17.12 7.04
C ASP A 310 4.90 18.60 6.67
N GLU A 311 5.04 18.96 5.40
CA GLU A 311 4.75 20.32 4.91
C GLU A 311 3.27 20.71 5.08
N ILE A 312 2.36 19.76 4.84
CA ILE A 312 0.91 19.94 5.02
C ILE A 312 0.60 20.01 6.51
N TYR A 313 1.10 19.05 7.30
CA TYR A 313 0.91 18.97 8.74
C TYR A 313 1.25 20.31 9.42
N ALA A 314 2.38 20.93 9.06
CA ALA A 314 2.80 22.21 9.63
C ALA A 314 1.83 23.38 9.35
N GLN A 315 1.03 23.31 8.28
CA GLN A 315 0.04 24.34 7.94
C GLN A 315 -1.28 24.17 8.69
N PHE A 316 -1.64 22.93 9.02
CA PHE A 316 -2.91 22.59 9.66
C PHE A 316 -2.80 22.37 11.16
N GLN A 317 -1.59 22.23 11.69
CA GLN A 317 -1.36 22.11 13.12
C GLN A 317 -1.77 23.39 13.85
N LYS A 318 -2.68 23.25 14.82
CA LYS A 318 -3.12 24.35 15.70
C LYS A 318 -2.65 24.06 17.11
N ILE A 319 -1.55 24.68 17.52
CA ILE A 319 -1.09 24.61 18.91
C ILE A 319 -1.95 25.54 19.76
N VAL A 320 -2.54 24.99 20.82
CA VAL A 320 -3.38 25.72 21.76
C VAL A 320 -2.88 25.50 23.19
N ARG A 321 -3.08 26.53 24.03
CA ARG A 321 -2.86 26.45 25.47
C ARG A 321 -4.21 26.44 26.18
N VAL A 322 -4.39 25.53 27.13
CA VAL A 322 -5.60 25.47 27.97
C VAL A 322 -5.22 25.23 29.42
N GLU A 323 -5.91 25.89 30.33
CA GLU A 323 -5.83 25.58 31.75
C GLU A 323 -6.89 24.54 32.11
N LEU A 324 -6.49 23.44 32.76
CA LEU A 324 -7.36 22.34 33.17
C LEU A 324 -7.18 22.05 34.66
N PRO A 325 -8.25 21.64 35.37
CA PRO A 325 -8.17 21.29 36.78
C PRO A 325 -7.29 20.06 36.99
N ILE A 326 -6.62 19.95 38.14
CA ILE A 326 -5.88 18.73 38.49
C ILE A 326 -6.85 17.57 38.82
N PRO A 327 -6.43 16.30 38.62
CA PRO A 327 -7.22 15.15 39.05
C PRO A 327 -7.44 15.15 40.56
N LYS A 328 -8.66 14.87 41.02
CA LYS A 328 -8.99 14.75 42.44
C LYS A 328 -9.26 13.30 42.82
N PRO A 329 -8.86 12.85 44.04
CA PRO A 329 -8.25 13.65 45.10
C PRO A 329 -6.71 13.67 45.10
N LEU A 330 -6.05 12.83 44.29
CA LEU A 330 -4.62 12.53 44.43
C LEU A 330 -3.69 13.27 43.43
N GLY A 331 -4.22 14.08 42.51
CA GLY A 331 -3.41 14.73 41.47
C GLY A 331 -2.93 13.76 40.38
N PHE A 332 -1.85 14.11 39.68
CA PHE A 332 -1.30 13.32 38.57
C PHE A 332 -0.47 12.12 39.06
N HIS A 333 -1.14 11.06 39.51
CA HIS A 333 -0.53 9.74 39.75
C HIS A 333 -0.64 8.84 38.51
N ALA A 334 -0.35 7.55 38.65
CA ALA A 334 -0.22 6.63 37.52
C ALA A 334 -1.43 6.63 36.57
N ARG A 335 -2.66 6.62 37.10
CA ARG A 335 -3.87 6.47 36.29
C ARG A 335 -4.19 7.70 35.41
N PRO A 336 -4.29 8.93 35.94
CA PRO A 336 -4.47 10.12 35.10
C PRO A 336 -3.33 10.30 34.10
N SER A 337 -2.09 10.08 34.54
CA SER A 337 -0.89 10.20 33.71
C SER A 337 -0.86 9.18 32.57
N THR A 338 -1.32 7.94 32.79
CA THR A 338 -1.48 6.94 31.72
C THR A 338 -2.48 7.40 30.68
N TYR A 339 -3.66 7.87 31.06
CA TYR A 339 -4.66 8.31 30.06
C TYR A 339 -4.21 9.52 29.26
N ILE A 340 -3.57 10.50 29.92
CA ILE A 340 -2.98 11.66 29.22
C ILE A 340 -1.90 11.19 28.24
N SER A 341 -1.05 10.25 28.66
CA SER A 341 -0.01 9.70 27.79
C SER A 341 -0.57 8.92 26.61
N LEU A 342 -1.68 8.19 26.80
CA LEU A 342 -2.37 7.51 25.71
C LEU A 342 -2.99 8.50 24.72
N ILE A 343 -3.61 9.60 25.17
CA ILE A 343 -4.09 10.68 24.28
C ILE A 343 -2.92 11.28 23.48
N ALA A 344 -1.82 11.61 24.16
CA ALA A 344 -0.63 12.20 23.51
C ALA A 344 -0.01 11.25 22.47
N ARG A 345 -0.12 9.93 22.67
CA ARG A 345 0.39 8.91 21.74
C ARG A 345 -0.57 8.65 20.58
N GLU A 346 -1.88 8.63 20.86
CA GLU A 346 -2.92 8.42 19.84
C GLU A 346 -2.82 9.48 18.75
N HIS A 347 -2.80 10.76 19.13
CA HIS A 347 -2.68 11.88 18.19
C HIS A 347 -1.26 12.07 17.66
N ASN A 348 -0.29 11.24 18.08
CA ASN A 348 1.14 11.34 17.74
C ASN A 348 1.74 12.77 17.81
N CYS A 349 1.12 13.69 18.55
CA CYS A 349 1.42 15.11 18.53
C CYS A 349 2.28 15.53 19.73
N ASP A 350 2.92 16.69 19.66
CA ASP A 350 3.60 17.23 20.82
C ASP A 350 2.58 17.85 21.77
N LEU A 351 2.55 17.33 23.00
CA LEU A 351 1.66 17.72 24.08
C LEU A 351 2.49 17.82 25.36
N PHE A 352 2.39 18.97 26.02
CA PHE A 352 3.16 19.30 27.20
C PHE A 352 2.26 19.77 28.33
N LEU A 353 2.60 19.35 29.54
CA LEU A 353 2.11 19.92 30.78
C LEU A 353 3.10 21.00 31.23
N ILE A 354 2.61 22.21 31.46
CA ILE A 354 3.41 23.37 31.83
C ILE A 354 3.18 23.70 33.30
N VAL A 355 4.25 23.67 34.10
CA VAL A 355 4.22 24.00 35.54
C VAL A 355 5.35 24.99 35.80
N ASP A 356 5.02 26.23 36.19
CA ASP A 356 5.97 27.33 36.42
C ASP A 356 6.99 27.55 35.29
N GLY A 357 6.54 27.40 34.04
CA GLY A 357 7.40 27.58 32.86
C GLY A 357 8.25 26.37 32.49
N GLU A 358 8.27 25.31 33.30
CA GLU A 358 8.87 24.02 32.93
C GLU A 358 7.89 23.18 32.12
N GLN A 359 8.40 22.54 31.06
CA GLN A 359 7.63 21.67 30.17
C GLN A 359 7.84 20.20 30.51
N TYR A 360 6.75 19.48 30.76
CA TYR A 360 6.72 18.06 31.01
C TYR A 360 6.06 17.35 29.83
N ASN A 361 6.77 16.39 29.22
CA ASN A 361 6.30 15.70 28.01
C ASN A 361 5.15 14.74 28.35
N ALA A 362 3.95 15.02 27.83
CA ALA A 362 2.76 14.22 28.10
C ALA A 362 2.82 12.79 27.54
N LYS A 363 3.67 12.51 26.54
CA LYS A 363 3.89 11.12 26.03
C LYS A 363 4.59 10.22 27.05
N SER A 364 5.20 10.79 28.09
CA SER A 364 5.91 10.07 29.14
C SER A 364 5.14 10.11 30.46
N VAL A 365 4.62 8.95 30.88
CA VAL A 365 3.97 8.79 32.19
C VAL A 365 4.91 9.22 33.32
N MET A 366 6.21 8.89 33.24
CA MET A 366 7.19 9.30 34.24
C MET A 366 7.35 10.83 34.32
N SER A 367 7.35 11.52 33.17
CA SER A 367 7.41 12.99 33.14
C SER A 367 6.18 13.62 33.81
N LEU A 368 4.99 13.05 33.58
CA LEU A 368 3.76 13.51 34.22
C LEU A 368 3.72 13.22 35.73
N LEU A 369 4.27 12.08 36.18
CA LEU A 369 4.41 11.79 37.62
C LEU A 369 5.37 12.78 38.30
N GLN A 370 6.47 13.14 37.64
CA GLN A 370 7.40 14.16 38.14
C GLN A 370 6.71 15.52 38.26
N ALA A 371 5.93 15.93 37.25
CA ALA A 371 5.10 17.13 37.33
C ALA A 371 4.11 17.06 38.49
N GLY A 372 3.50 15.89 38.73
CA GLY A 372 2.58 15.64 39.85
C GLY A 372 3.18 15.99 41.21
N GLY A 373 4.45 15.66 41.44
CA GLY A 373 5.18 16.07 42.64
C GLY A 373 5.33 17.59 42.74
N ALA A 374 5.80 18.24 41.67
CA ALA A 374 5.97 19.68 41.63
C ALA A 374 4.65 20.47 41.81
N ILE A 375 3.54 19.93 41.31
CA ILE A 375 2.20 20.48 41.45
C ILE A 375 1.71 20.38 42.90
N ALA A 376 1.93 19.22 43.55
CA ALA A 376 1.53 18.98 44.93
C ALA A 376 2.30 19.87 45.91
N ASP A 377 3.61 20.02 45.73
CA ASP A 377 4.47 20.86 46.56
C ASP A 377 4.02 22.34 46.54
N LYS A 378 3.43 22.78 45.43
CA LYS A 378 2.97 24.17 45.22
C LYS A 378 1.49 24.38 45.54
N GLY A 379 0.73 23.31 45.77
CA GLY A 379 -0.71 23.39 46.04
C GLY A 379 -1.53 23.92 44.86
N LEU A 380 -1.13 23.64 43.62
CA LEU A 380 -1.87 24.11 42.44
C LEU A 380 -3.17 23.31 42.26
N GLU A 381 -4.27 24.00 41.97
CA GLU A 381 -5.57 23.36 41.69
C GLU A 381 -5.84 23.18 40.20
N ALA A 382 -5.07 23.86 39.35
CA ALA A 382 -5.15 23.79 37.90
C ALA A 382 -3.76 23.89 37.28
N VAL A 383 -3.63 23.40 36.05
CA VAL A 383 -2.38 23.37 35.30
C VAL A 383 -2.61 23.72 33.84
N THR A 384 -1.59 24.24 33.18
CA THR A 384 -1.66 24.57 31.76
C THR A 384 -1.16 23.41 30.92
N PHE A 385 -1.94 23.01 29.92
CA PHE A 385 -1.50 22.13 28.84
C PHE A 385 -1.26 22.94 27.57
N GLU A 386 -0.23 22.58 26.82
CA GLU A 386 0.09 23.13 25.51
C GLU A 386 0.28 22.00 24.52
N GLY A 387 -0.44 22.01 23.40
CA GLY A 387 -0.26 21.01 22.37
C GLY A 387 -1.23 21.17 21.21
N ASP A 388 -1.26 20.18 20.33
CA ASP A 388 -2.21 20.13 19.22
C ASP A 388 -3.66 20.19 19.71
N LYS A 389 -4.49 20.97 19.01
CA LYS A 389 -5.89 21.20 19.36
C LYS A 389 -6.68 19.89 19.53
N ARG A 390 -6.44 18.86 18.71
CA ARG A 390 -7.16 17.58 18.80
C ARG A 390 -6.91 16.88 20.14
N ALA A 391 -5.63 16.75 20.51
CA ALA A 391 -5.25 16.19 21.81
C ALA A 391 -5.76 17.03 22.98
N ILE A 392 -5.77 18.36 22.83
CA ILE A 392 -6.29 19.27 23.85
C ILE A 392 -7.81 19.15 23.99
N ASP A 393 -8.55 18.94 22.90
CA ASP A 393 -10.00 18.75 22.94
C ASP A 393 -10.37 17.42 23.63
N ASP A 394 -9.60 16.36 23.38
CA ASP A 394 -9.72 15.09 24.11
C ASP A 394 -9.34 15.22 25.60
N LEU A 395 -8.29 15.99 25.91
CA LEU A 395 -7.91 16.30 27.29
C LEU A 395 -9.00 17.07 28.03
N LYS A 396 -9.71 18.00 27.38
CA LYS A 396 -10.85 18.70 27.99
C LYS A 396 -11.96 17.72 28.36
N ILE A 397 -12.25 16.74 27.50
CA ILE A 397 -13.23 15.69 27.79
C ILE A 397 -12.76 14.84 28.98
N LEU A 398 -11.48 14.43 28.98
CA LEU A 398 -10.89 13.64 30.06
C LEU A 398 -10.94 14.40 31.40
N ALA A 399 -10.58 15.69 31.42
CA ALA A 399 -10.61 16.54 32.60
C ALA A 399 -12.03 16.73 33.16
N ARG A 400 -13.04 16.89 32.30
CA ARG A 400 -14.46 16.94 32.72
C ARG A 400 -14.92 15.65 33.42
N GLN A 401 -14.30 14.52 33.06
CA GLN A 401 -14.53 13.23 33.70
C GLN A 401 -13.58 12.96 34.88
N ASN A 402 -12.94 14.01 35.43
CA ASN A 402 -11.96 13.89 36.52
C ASN A 402 -10.87 12.84 36.20
N TYR A 403 -10.38 12.87 34.96
CA TYR A 403 -9.36 11.93 34.45
C TYR A 403 -9.72 10.46 34.64
N CYS A 404 -11.02 10.17 34.68
CA CYS A 404 -11.56 8.84 34.94
C CYS A 404 -11.07 8.22 36.25
N GLU A 405 -10.85 9.01 37.31
CA GLU A 405 -10.53 8.50 38.66
C GLU A 405 -11.68 7.65 39.22
N ASP A 406 -12.85 8.28 39.31
CA ASP A 406 -14.11 7.75 39.83
C ASP A 406 -15.14 7.49 38.73
N LYS A 407 -14.86 7.96 37.51
CA LYS A 407 -15.77 7.87 36.36
C LYS A 407 -15.27 6.90 35.30
N LYS A 408 -16.20 6.36 34.51
CA LYS A 408 -15.88 5.51 33.36
C LYS A 408 -15.31 6.35 32.22
N ILE A 409 -14.48 5.73 31.38
CA ILE A 409 -13.98 6.34 30.15
C ILE A 409 -15.18 6.71 29.28
N PRO A 410 -15.32 8.00 28.90
CA PRO A 410 -16.43 8.48 28.08
C PRO A 410 -16.40 7.82 26.69
N GLN A 411 -17.54 7.79 26.00
CA GLN A 411 -17.67 7.07 24.73
C GLN A 411 -16.78 7.68 23.64
N GLU A 412 -16.63 9.00 23.69
CA GLU A 412 -15.78 9.82 22.83
C GLU A 412 -14.30 9.43 22.95
N LEU A 413 -13.87 8.93 24.12
CA LEU A 413 -12.50 8.48 24.37
C LEU A 413 -12.39 6.94 24.44
N SER A 414 -13.28 6.22 23.76
CA SER A 414 -13.35 4.75 23.84
C SER A 414 -12.06 4.05 23.38
N TYR A 415 -11.26 4.67 22.52
CA TYR A 415 -9.95 4.18 22.08
C TYR A 415 -8.96 3.98 23.25
N LEU A 416 -9.10 4.75 24.34
CA LEU A 416 -8.30 4.58 25.56
C LEU A 416 -8.50 3.22 26.24
N ARG A 417 -9.61 2.52 25.96
CA ARG A 417 -9.85 1.16 26.46
C ARG A 417 -8.96 0.15 25.75
N ALA A 418 -8.90 0.23 24.41
CA ALA A 418 -8.14 -0.70 23.59
C ALA A 418 -6.63 -0.54 23.79
N LEU A 419 -6.15 0.71 23.88
CA LEU A 419 -4.73 1.01 24.06
C LEU A 419 -4.19 0.58 25.42
N LYS A 420 -5.05 0.52 26.44
CA LYS A 420 -4.67 0.07 27.79
C LYS A 420 -4.29 -1.41 27.83
N ASP A 421 -4.80 -2.22 26.92
CA ASP A 421 -4.49 -3.65 26.85
C ASP A 421 -3.17 -3.93 26.09
N THR A 422 -2.63 -2.91 25.41
CA THR A 422 -1.40 -2.98 24.59
C THR A 422 -0.21 -2.21 25.16
N ALA A 423 -0.41 -1.41 26.21
CA ALA A 423 0.61 -0.58 26.88
C ALA A 423 1.04 -1.21 28.21
#